data_AF-A0AAD8EEN9-F1
#
_entry.id   AF-A0AAD8EEN9-F1
#
_cell.length_a   1.000
_cell.length_b   1.000
_cell.length_c   1.000
_cell.angle_alpha   90.00
_cell.angle_beta   90.00
_cell.angle_gamma   90.00
#
_symmetry.space_group_name_H-M   'P 1'
#
loop_
_entity.id
_entity.type
_entity.pdbx_description
1 polymer ?
#
loop_
_entity_poly.entity_id
_entity_poly.type
_entity_poly.pdbx_seq_one_letter_code
_entity_poly.pdbx_strand_id
1 'polypeptide(L)' 'MIDYPYPTNFLMPVPANPIAVMCQQLYNSSMTDKVLLKSLFKAVNVYFNYTGSANCLDIDSSATQNLETSAGHINPAPRW' A
#
# COMPACT_ATOMS: atom_id res chain seq x y z
N MET A 1 7.20 9.67 -1.69
CA MET A 1 6.89 10.62 -0.58
C MET A 1 7.28 10.08 0.80
N ILE A 2 7.29 8.76 1.06
CA ILE A 2 7.60 8.18 2.39
C ILE A 2 8.73 7.11 2.37
N ASP A 3 9.77 7.30 1.55
CA ASP A 3 10.88 6.33 1.42
C ASP A 3 11.99 6.58 2.46
N TYR A 4 11.66 6.37 3.73
CA TYR A 4 12.57 6.63 4.85
C TYR A 4 13.39 5.39 5.23
N PRO A 5 14.63 5.53 5.75
CA PRO A 5 15.49 4.41 6.12
C PRO A 5 15.10 3.71 7.43
N TYR A 6 13.92 3.99 7.97
CA TYR A 6 13.36 3.40 9.18
C TYR A 6 11.84 3.21 9.02
N PRO A 7 11.21 2.30 9.79
CA PRO A 7 9.77 2.11 9.73
C PRO A 7 9.03 3.39 10.10
N THR A 8 7.95 3.70 9.37
CA THR A 8 7.12 4.89 9.66
C THR A 8 5.64 4.54 9.63
N ASN A 9 4.85 5.35 10.32
CA ASN A 9 3.39 5.23 10.36
C ASN A 9 2.74 6.60 10.14
N PHE A 10 3.24 7.37 9.17
CA PHE A 10 2.72 8.72 8.91
C PHE A 10 1.41 8.69 8.11
N LEU A 11 1.41 8.09 6.91
CA LEU A 11 0.21 7.92 6.07
C LEU A 11 -0.43 6.54 6.29
N MET A 12 0.43 5.52 6.26
CA MET A 12 0.16 4.10 6.47
C MET A 12 1.38 3.51 7.20
N PRO A 13 1.23 2.38 7.92
CA PRO A 13 2.37 1.64 8.45
C PRO A 13 3.20 1.06 7.30
N VAL A 14 4.47 1.40 7.23
CA VAL A 14 5.41 0.92 6.20
C VAL A 14 6.76 0.50 6.81
N PRO A 15 7.49 -0.45 6.19
CA PRO A 15 8.83 -0.83 6.63
C PRO A 15 9.86 0.26 6.33
N ALA A 16 11.10 0.03 6.77
CA ALA A 16 12.24 0.82 6.32
C ALA A 16 12.49 0.62 4.81
N ASN A 17 12.82 1.70 4.10
CA ASN A 17 13.06 1.75 2.66
C ASN A 17 11.94 1.03 1.87
N PRO A 18 10.67 1.46 2.01
CA PRO A 18 9.53 0.76 1.44
C PRO A 18 9.62 0.60 -0.08
N ILE A 19 10.26 1.52 -0.80
CA ILE A 19 10.45 1.39 -2.25
C ILE A 19 11.36 0.21 -2.58
N ALA A 20 12.46 0.02 -1.83
CA ALA A 20 13.34 -1.12 -2.02
C ALA A 20 12.61 -2.44 -1.77
N VAL A 21 11.78 -2.52 -0.71
CA VAL A 21 10.97 -3.71 -0.39
C VAL A 21 9.93 -3.99 -1.47
N MET A 22 9.29 -2.96 -2.04
CA MET A 22 8.38 -3.11 -3.19
C MET A 22 9.11 -3.64 -4.42
N CYS A 23 10.26 -3.06 -4.77
CA CYS A 23 11.05 -3.47 -5.93
C CYS A 23 11.53 -4.93 -5.83
N GLN A 24 11.78 -5.46 -4.63
CA GLN A 24 12.11 -6.88 -4.43
C GLN A 24 10.99 -7.83 -4.91
N GLN A 25 9.73 -7.37 -4.91
CA GLN A 25 8.61 -8.17 -5.42
C GLN A 25 8.54 -8.15 -6.96
N LEU A 26 9.08 -7.10 -7.58
CA LEU A 26 9.10 -6.84 -9.03
C LEU A 26 10.53 -6.99 -9.58
N TYR A 27 11.12 -8.17 -9.40
CA TYR A 27 12.54 -8.42 -9.69
C TYR A 27 12.87 -8.75 -11.15
N ASN A 28 11.87 -9.01 -12.00
CA ASN A 28 12.09 -9.48 -13.38
C ASN A 28 11.10 -8.82 -14.35
N SER A 29 11.60 -8.24 -15.43
CA SER A 29 10.82 -7.60 -16.49
C SER A 29 10.15 -8.58 -17.45
N SER A 30 10.53 -9.86 -17.44
CA SER A 30 10.04 -10.91 -18.35
C SER A 30 9.10 -11.91 -17.65
N MET A 31 8.35 -11.46 -16.64
CA MET A 31 7.34 -12.27 -15.98
C MET A 31 6.13 -12.53 -16.89
N THR A 32 5.53 -13.71 -16.79
CA THR A 32 4.21 -13.96 -17.40
C THR A 32 3.14 -13.17 -16.67
N ASP A 33 2.05 -12.81 -17.35
CA ASP A 33 1.00 -11.93 -16.82
C ASP A 33 0.48 -12.36 -15.44
N LYS A 34 0.24 -13.66 -15.24
CA LYS A 34 -0.26 -14.19 -13.95
C LYS A 34 0.77 -14.04 -12.83
N VAL A 35 2.05 -14.20 -13.13
CA VAL A 35 3.14 -14.03 -12.14
C VAL A 35 3.32 -12.55 -11.85
N LEU A 36 3.31 -11.72 -12.89
CA LEU A 36 3.40 -10.27 -12.78
C LEU A 36 2.28 -9.71 -11.88
N LEU A 37 1.03 -10.14 -12.08
CA LEU A 37 -0.10 -9.66 -11.27
C LEU A 37 0.04 -10.07 -9.79
N LYS A 38 0.52 -11.29 -9.51
CA LYS A 38 0.80 -11.73 -8.14
C LYS A 38 1.94 -10.96 -7.49
N SER A 39 3.01 -10.68 -8.25
CA SER A 39 4.14 -9.88 -7.79
C SER A 39 3.73 -8.43 -7.53
N LEU A 40 2.90 -7.85 -8.40
CA LEU A 40 2.34 -6.52 -8.22
C LEU A 40 1.49 -6.46 -6.95
N PHE A 41 0.61 -7.45 -6.72
CA PHE A 41 -0.19 -7.53 -5.51
C PHE A 41 0.69 -7.57 -4.24
N LYS A 42 1.79 -8.33 -4.26
CA LYS A 42 2.77 -8.32 -3.15
C LYS A 42 3.46 -6.97 -2.99
N ALA A 43 3.81 -6.31 -4.08
CA ALA A 43 4.45 -5.00 -4.05
C ALA A 43 3.52 -3.95 -3.41
N VAL A 44 2.28 -3.83 -3.87
CA VAL A 44 1.35 -2.84 -3.33
C VAL A 44 0.97 -3.12 -1.87
N ASN A 45 0.94 -4.38 -1.44
CA ASN A 45 0.71 -4.75 -0.04
C ASN A 45 1.75 -4.19 0.94
N VAL A 46 2.96 -3.84 0.48
CA VAL A 46 3.97 -3.16 1.32
C VAL A 46 3.47 -1.80 1.82
N TYR A 47 2.58 -1.14 1.08
CA TYR A 47 1.98 0.13 1.48
C TYR A 47 0.60 -0.05 2.13
N PHE A 48 -0.25 -0.89 1.53
CA PHE A 48 -1.64 -0.98 1.95
C PHE A 48 -1.92 -1.99 3.07
N ASN A 49 -1.06 -3.00 3.24
CA ASN A 49 -1.30 -4.09 4.18
C ASN A 49 -0.01 -4.67 4.77
N TYR A 50 0.95 -3.81 5.09
CA TYR A 50 2.23 -4.23 5.64
C TYR A 50 2.08 -4.99 6.97
N THR A 51 1.10 -4.61 7.80
CA THR A 51 0.80 -5.26 9.08
C THR A 51 -0.01 -6.55 8.95
N GLY A 52 -0.55 -6.85 7.75
CA GLY A 52 -1.40 -8.01 7.52
C GLY A 52 -2.81 -7.91 8.14
N SER A 53 -3.24 -6.72 8.57
CA SER A 53 -4.54 -6.52 9.23
C SER A 53 -5.72 -6.50 8.26
N ALA A 54 -5.50 -6.23 6.97
CA ALA A 54 -6.55 -6.20 5.96
C ALA A 54 -6.68 -7.55 5.24
N ASN A 55 -7.92 -8.00 5.03
CA ASN A 55 -8.21 -9.20 4.24
C ASN A 55 -8.29 -8.90 2.72
N CYS A 56 -8.66 -7.66 2.36
CA CYS A 56 -8.83 -7.19 1.00
C CYS A 56 -8.27 -5.78 0.85
N LEU A 57 -7.86 -5.41 -0.37
CA LEU A 57 -7.49 -4.04 -0.72
C LEU A 57 -8.73 -3.31 -1.24
N ASP A 58 -9.16 -2.27 -0.53
CA ASP A 58 -10.20 -1.36 -0.99
C ASP A 58 -9.56 -0.29 -1.89
N ILE A 59 -9.94 -0.29 -3.17
CA ILE A 59 -9.41 0.63 -4.18
C ILE A 59 -10.29 1.87 -4.35
N ASP A 60 -11.46 1.90 -3.72
CA ASP A 60 -12.40 3.01 -3.81
C ASP A 60 -12.17 4.05 -2.70
N SER A 61 -11.53 3.65 -1.59
CA SER A 61 -11.15 4.56 -0.50
C SER A 61 -9.79 5.22 -0.74
N SER A 62 -9.65 6.45 -0.24
CA SER A 62 -8.52 7.34 -0.53
C SER A 62 -7.27 6.99 0.29
N ALA A 63 -6.76 5.75 0.21
CA ALA A 63 -5.38 5.28 0.48
C ALA A 63 -4.55 5.84 1.67
N THR A 64 -5.11 6.59 2.61
CA THR A 64 -4.37 7.21 3.74
C THR A 64 -5.16 7.09 5.04
N GLN A 65 -5.04 5.95 5.71
CA GLN A 65 -5.77 5.66 6.95
C GLN A 65 -5.48 6.67 8.06
N ASN A 66 -4.21 7.06 8.24
CA ASN A 66 -3.81 7.90 9.37
C ASN A 66 -4.14 9.39 9.15
N LEU A 67 -4.18 9.85 7.89
CA LEU A 67 -4.61 11.21 7.58
C LEU A 67 -6.13 11.36 7.66
N GLU A 68 -6.89 10.37 7.15
CA GLU A 68 -8.36 10.37 7.23
C GLU A 68 -8.85 10.39 8.67
N THR A 69 -8.23 9.61 9.56
CA THR A 69 -8.55 9.60 11.00
C THR A 69 -8.18 10.91 11.71
N SER A 70 -7.16 11.63 11.23
CA SER A 70 -6.78 12.94 11.76
C SER A 70 -7.68 14.10 11.30
N ALA A 71 -8.41 13.93 10.18
CA ALA A 71 -9.25 14.96 9.59
C ALA A 71 -10.70 14.98 10.11
N GLY A 72 -11.09 14.04 10.99
CA GLY A 72 -12.48 13.83 11.38
C GLY A 72 -13.27 13.20 10.22
N HIS A 73 -14.34 12.47 10.55
CA HIS A 73 -15.18 11.77 9.58
C HIS A 73 -15.67 12.69 8.44
N ILE A 74 -14.98 12.68 7.31
CA ILE A 74 -15.51 13.16 6.04
C ILE A 74 -16.26 11.97 5.45
N ASN A 75 -17.59 12.08 5.41
CA ASN A 75 -18.46 11.07 4.79
C ASN A 75 -17.92 10.73 3.39
N PRO A 76 -17.79 9.45 3.01
CA PRO A 76 -17.49 9.10 1.64
C PRO A 76 -18.60 9.69 0.74
N ALA A 77 -18.18 10.36 -0.33
CA ALA A 77 -19.09 10.96 -1.31
C ALA A 77 -20.11 9.92 -1.81
N PRO A 78 -21.37 10.32 -2.08
CA PRO A 78 -22.41 9.39 -2.52
C PRO A 78 -21.99 8.72 -3.83
N ARG A 79 -22.03 7.39 -3.84
CA ARG A 79 -21.97 6.58 -5.07
C ARG A 79 -23.20 6.89 -5.90
N TRP A 80 -22.99 7.21 -7.18
CA TRP A 80 -24.05 7.19 -8.20
C TRP A 80 -24.62 5.79 -8.36
#